data_AF-A0A357F8E4-F1
#
_entry.id   AF-A0A357F8E4-F1
#
_cell.length_a   1.000
_cell.length_b   1.000
_cell.length_c   1.000
_cell.angle_alpha   90.00
_cell.angle_beta   90.00
_cell.angle_gamma   90.00
#
_symmetry.space_group_name_H-M   'P 1'
#
loop_
_entity.id
_entity.type
_entity.pdbx_description
1 polymer ?
#
loop_
_entity_poly.entity_id
_entity_poly.type
_entity_poly.pdbx_seq_one_letter_code
_entity_poly.pdbx_strand_id
1 'polypeptide(L)'
;MKLLRYETSTSGTSGGQEKPGLLDETGVLRDLSGIVDDIACETLLPENIKRLRNTDPASLTEVKGNPRLGPCVGQVGKFICIGLNYSDHAKETGMS
;
A
#
# COMPACT_ATOMS: atom_id res chain seq x y z
N MET A 1 11.87 2.55 0.92
CA MET A 1 10.62 2.34 1.68
C MET A 1 9.46 2.08 0.73
N LYS A 2 8.81 0.92 0.82
CA LYS A 2 7.59 0.58 0.04
C LYS A 2 6.44 0.29 1.01
N LEU A 3 5.40 1.12 1.00
CA LEU A 3 4.22 0.93 1.85
C LEU A 3 3.21 0.02 1.16
N LEU A 4 2.50 -0.79 1.94
CA LEU A 4 1.48 -1.71 1.46
C LEU A 4 0.41 -1.95 2.53
N ARG A 5 -0.69 -2.56 2.12
CA ARG A 5 -1.74 -3.06 3.00
C ARG A 5 -1.85 -4.57 2.80
N TYR A 6 -1.93 -5.35 3.86
CA TYR A 6 -2.00 -6.82 3.80
C TYR A 6 -3.17 -7.36 4.62
N GLU A 7 -3.76 -8.47 4.18
CA GLU A 7 -4.88 -9.10 4.87
C GLU A 7 -4.40 -9.97 6.05
N THR A 8 -5.15 -9.91 7.15
CA THR A 8 -4.89 -10.69 8.37
C THR A 8 -5.56 -12.06 8.39
N SER A 9 -6.58 -12.27 7.55
CA SER A 9 -7.29 -13.54 7.47
C SER A 9 -6.55 -14.56 6.60
N THR A 10 -6.43 -15.78 7.12
CA THR A 10 -5.90 -16.96 6.42
C THR A 10 -6.97 -17.76 5.69
N SER A 11 -8.26 -17.41 5.81
CA SER A 11 -9.39 -18.21 5.30
C SER A 11 -9.73 -18.00 3.82
N GLY A 12 -8.92 -17.24 3.07
CA GLY A 12 -9.09 -17.04 1.61
C GLY A 12 -10.42 -16.41 1.20
N THR A 13 -11.18 -15.85 2.13
CA THR A 13 -12.50 -15.26 1.94
C THR A 13 -12.39 -13.76 2.16
N SER A 14 -12.78 -12.99 1.14
CA SER A 14 -12.79 -11.52 1.14
C SER A 14 -13.58 -11.00 2.34
N GLY A 15 -12.87 -10.56 3.38
CA GLY A 15 -13.47 -10.10 4.63
C GLY A 15 -12.49 -9.89 5.79
N GLY A 16 -11.21 -10.26 5.66
CA GLY A 16 -10.19 -9.90 6.63
C GLY A 16 -9.90 -8.40 6.58
N GLN A 17 -9.74 -7.79 7.76
CA GLN A 17 -9.28 -6.41 7.86
C GLN A 17 -7.84 -6.30 7.34
N GLU A 18 -7.61 -5.33 6.44
CA GLU A 18 -6.26 -4.98 6.03
C GLU A 18 -5.51 -4.27 7.16
N LYS A 19 -4.22 -4.58 7.28
CA LYS A 19 -3.28 -3.86 8.15
C LYS A 19 -2.24 -3.10 7.34
N PRO A 20 -1.76 -1.94 7.82
CA PRO A 20 -0.67 -1.22 7.19
C PRO A 20 0.66 -1.95 7.37
N GLY A 21 1.49 -1.96 6.33
CA GLY A 21 2.79 -2.59 6.35
C GLY A 21 3.83 -1.90 5.49
N LEU A 22 5.08 -2.32 5.70
CA LEU A 22 6.28 -1.85 5.02
C LEU A 22 7.05 -3.05 4.48
N LEU A 23 7.45 -3.00 3.21
CA LEU A 23 8.48 -3.89 2.70
C LEU A 23 9.86 -3.25 2.93
N ASP A 24 10.72 -3.94 3.70
CA ASP A 24 12.09 -3.50 3.93
C ASP A 24 13.00 -3.77 2.71
N GLU A 25 14.25 -3.34 2.79
CA GLU A 25 15.22 -3.44 1.68
C GLU A 25 15.58 -4.89 1.33
N THR A 26 15.38 -5.82 2.27
CA THR A 26 15.60 -7.25 2.08
C THR A 26 14.37 -7.99 1.55
N GLY A 27 13.26 -7.28 1.37
CA GLY A 27 12.00 -7.86 0.92
C GLY A 27 11.17 -8.48 2.04
N VAL A 28 11.50 -8.23 3.31
CA VAL A 28 10.73 -8.73 4.46
C VAL A 28 9.56 -7.78 4.75
N LEU A 29 8.38 -8.34 4.98
CA LEU A 29 7.19 -7.59 5.33
C LEU A 29 7.20 -7.24 6.83
N ARG A 30 7.04 -5.96 7.14
CA ARG A 30 7.03 -5.40 8.49
C ARG A 30 5.66 -4.79 8.81
N ASP A 31 5.16 -5.04 10.01
CA ASP A 31 3.89 -4.51 10.50
C ASP A 31 4.05 -3.05 10.94
N LEU A 32 3.19 -2.16 10.43
CA LEU A 32 3.16 -0.74 10.79
C LEU A 32 2.01 -0.38 11.73
N SER A 33 1.17 -1.33 12.16
CA SER A 33 -0.04 -1.04 12.95
C SER A 33 0.25 -0.48 14.36
N GLY A 34 1.51 -0.52 14.80
CA GLY A 34 1.95 0.15 16.03
C GLY A 34 2.31 1.63 15.84
N ILE A 35 2.33 2.13 14.60
CA ILE A 35 2.76 3.49 14.23
C ILE A 35 1.62 4.26 13.55
N VAL A 36 0.86 3.60 12.67
CA VAL A 36 -0.27 4.18 11.94
C VAL A 36 -1.44 3.22 11.92
N ASP A 37 -2.66 3.77 11.86
CA ASP A 37 -3.88 2.96 11.80
C ASP A 37 -4.08 2.32 10.41
N ASP A 38 -3.83 3.07 9.34
CA ASP A 38 -3.92 2.60 7.96
C ASP A 38 -3.00 3.41 7.02
N ILE A 39 -2.73 2.88 5.82
CA ILE A 39 -2.13 3.63 4.72
C ILE A 39 -3.25 4.41 4.00
N ALA A 40 -3.73 5.47 4.64
CA ALA A 40 -4.80 6.33 4.15
C ALA A 40 -4.62 7.77 4.66
N CYS A 41 -5.39 8.71 4.10
CA CYS A 41 -5.61 10.05 4.62
C CYS A 41 -4.36 10.70 5.26
N GLU A 42 -4.36 10.89 6.58
CA GLU A 42 -3.32 11.55 7.36
C GLU A 42 -1.95 10.88 7.18
N THR A 43 -1.88 9.56 7.11
CA THR A 43 -0.63 8.81 6.92
C THR A 43 0.10 9.22 5.63
N LEU A 44 -0.66 9.60 4.60
CA LEU A 44 -0.12 9.98 3.28
C LEU A 44 0.25 11.47 3.18
N LEU A 45 0.08 12.25 4.25
CA LEU A 45 0.57 13.62 4.29
C LEU A 45 2.11 13.66 4.27
N PRO A 46 2.74 14.66 3.63
CA PRO A 46 4.20 14.72 3.47
C PRO A 46 4.99 14.59 4.79
N GLU A 47 4.52 15.21 5.86
CA GLU A 47 5.11 15.18 7.19
C GLU A 47 5.06 13.78 7.82
N ASN A 48 3.97 13.04 7.61
CA ASN A 48 3.80 11.69 8.17
C ASN A 48 4.57 10.66 7.36
N ILE A 49 4.64 10.82 6.03
CA ILE A 49 5.57 10.03 5.19
C ILE A 49 7.02 10.28 5.62
N LYS A 50 7.40 11.53 5.92
CA LYS A 50 8.75 11.85 6.42
C LYS A 50 9.02 11.19 7.76
N ARG A 51 8.04 11.15 8.68
CA ARG A 51 8.15 10.43 9.95
C ARG A 51 8.35 8.93 9.73
N LEU A 52 7.54 8.31 8.87
CA LEU A 52 7.68 6.89 8.53
C LEU A 52 9.04 6.54 7.92
N ARG A 53 9.60 7.43 7.11
CA ARG A 53 10.96 7.25 6.55
C ARG A 53 12.06 7.22 7.59
N ASN A 54 11.84 7.82 8.76
CA ASN A 54 12.80 7.83 9.87
C ASN A 54 12.62 6.63 10.82
N THR A 55 11.61 5.78 10.60
CA THR A 55 11.42 4.54 11.34
C THR A 55 12.45 3.51 10.87
N ASP A 56 13.13 2.85 11.82
CA ASP A 56 13.97 1.70 11.53
C ASP A 56 13.10 0.46 11.21
N PRO A 57 13.12 -0.08 9.98
CA PRO A 57 12.32 -1.25 9.64
C PRO A 57 12.69 -2.49 10.45
N ALA A 58 13.95 -2.61 10.90
CA ALA A 58 14.42 -3.76 11.66
C ALA A 58 13.84 -3.82 13.08
N SER A 59 13.40 -2.69 13.62
CA SER A 59 12.72 -2.64 14.92
C SER A 59 11.25 -3.03 14.86
N LEU A 60 10.69 -3.20 13.65
CA LEU A 60 9.29 -3.55 13.46
C LEU A 60 9.10 -5.08 13.46
N THR A 61 7.93 -5.51 13.94
CA THR A 61 7.52 -6.91 13.91
C THR A 61 7.47 -7.42 12.47
N GLU A 62 8.18 -8.52 12.21
CA GLU A 62 8.09 -9.26 10.96
C GLU A 62 6.73 -9.94 10.82
N VAL A 63 6.11 -9.78 9.66
CA VAL A 63 4.90 -10.49 9.29
C VAL A 63 5.30 -11.81 8.64
N LYS A 64 5.02 -12.91 9.32
CA LYS A 64 5.36 -14.26 8.85
C LYS A 64 4.40 -14.73 7.75
N GLY A 65 4.90 -15.61 6.90
CA GLY A 65 4.12 -16.21 5.81
C GLY A 65 4.02 -15.30 4.60
N ASN A 66 2.99 -15.50 3.78
CA ASN A 66 2.77 -14.74 2.56
C ASN A 66 1.31 -14.25 2.52
N PRO A 67 0.95 -13.24 3.34
CA PRO A 67 -0.41 -12.74 3.38
C PRO A 67 -0.81 -12.12 2.03
N ARG A 68 -2.10 -12.16 1.71
CA ARG A 68 -2.61 -11.49 0.52
C ARG A 68 -2.36 -9.98 0.65
N LEU A 69 -1.85 -9.36 -0.41
CA LEU A 69 -1.77 -7.91 -0.50
C LEU A 69 -3.14 -7.33 -0.91
N GLY A 70 -3.56 -6.30 -0.19
CA GLY A 70 -4.77 -5.53 -0.48
C GLY A 70 -4.48 -4.30 -1.35
N PRO A 71 -5.52 -3.51 -1.67
CA PRO A 71 -5.35 -2.20 -2.27
C PRO A 71 -4.39 -1.36 -1.41
N CYS A 72 -3.37 -0.76 -2.02
CA CYS A 72 -2.27 -0.11 -1.31
C CYS A 72 -2.68 1.14 -0.52
N VAL A 73 -3.82 1.75 -0.85
CA VAL A 73 -4.37 2.92 -0.16
C VAL A 73 -5.78 2.61 0.32
N GLY A 74 -6.04 2.83 1.60
CA GLY A 74 -7.37 2.76 2.20
C GLY A 74 -8.19 4.03 1.98
N GLN A 75 -9.51 3.96 2.20
CA GLN A 75 -10.41 5.12 2.27
C GLN A 75 -10.32 6.09 1.08
N VAL A 76 -10.13 5.58 -0.13
CA VAL A 76 -10.03 6.41 -1.35
C VAL A 76 -11.38 7.06 -1.65
N GLY A 77 -11.46 8.39 -1.47
CA GLY A 77 -12.69 9.15 -1.75
C GLY A 77 -12.92 9.46 -3.23
N LYS A 78 -11.86 9.51 -4.05
CA LYS A 78 -11.92 9.79 -5.50
C LYS A 78 -10.89 8.96 -6.23
N PHE A 79 -11.28 8.36 -7.35
CA PHE A 79 -10.41 7.65 -8.27
C PHE A 79 -10.53 8.28 -9.66
N ILE A 80 -9.51 9.05 -10.06
CA ILE A 80 -9.53 9.83 -11.31
C ILE A 80 -8.62 9.14 -12.32
N CYS A 81 -9.20 8.67 -13.42
CA CYS A 81 -8.48 7.98 -14.49
C CYS A 81 -8.15 8.96 -15.62
N ILE A 82 -6.92 8.87 -16.15
CA ILE A 82 -6.50 9.63 -17.33
C ILE A 82 -6.46 8.65 -18.52
N GLY A 83 -7.36 8.85 -19.49
CA GLY A 83 -7.37 8.09 -20.74
C GLY A 83 -6.38 8.65 -21.75
N LEU A 84 -5.96 7.83 -22.72
CA LEU A 84 -5.10 8.21 -23.85
C LEU A 84 -3.77 8.87 -23.43
N ASN A 85 -3.25 8.54 -22.25
CA ASN A 85 -2.00 9.09 -21.71
C ASN A 85 -0.73 8.51 -22.38
N TYR A 86 -0.90 7.74 -23.46
CA TYR A 86 0.15 7.12 -24.27
C TYR A 86 -0.24 7.23 -25.75
N SER A 87 0.65 7.77 -26.57
CA SER A 87 0.38 8.06 -28.00
C SER A 87 0.01 6.81 -28.79
N ASP A 88 0.67 5.70 -28.52
CA ASP A 88 0.49 4.46 -29.28
C ASP A 88 -0.83 3.79 -28.90
N HIS A 89 -1.22 3.86 -27.63
CA HIS A 89 -2.54 3.42 -27.18
C HIS A 89 -3.68 4.27 -27.78
N ALA A 90 -3.46 5.57 -27.99
CA ALA A 90 -4.45 6.44 -28.65
C ALA A 90 -4.65 6.08 -30.13
N LYS A 91 -3.58 5.69 -30.82
CA LYS A 91 -3.63 5.22 -32.21
C LYS A 91 -4.31 3.85 -32.33
N GLU A 92 -3.99 2.90 -31.45
CA GLU A 92 -4.59 1.55 -31.45
C GLU A 92 -6.10 1.57 -31.17
N THR A 93 -6.57 2.55 -30.40
CA THR A 93 -7.98 2.72 -30.06
C THR A 93 -8.75 3.60 -31.06
N GLY A 94 -8.09 4.06 -32.13
CA GLY A 94 -8.72 4.85 -33.19
C GLY A 94 -9.14 6.27 -32.77
N MET A 95 -8.55 6.78 -31.69
CA MET A 95 -8.88 8.09 -31.12
C MET A 95 -7.87 9.19 -31.51
N SER A 96 -7.12 8.99 -32.60
CA SER A 96 -6.09 9.91 -33.12
C SER A 96 -6.13 10.06 -34.63
#